data_AF-A0AAV9IJI3-F1
#
_entry.id   AF-A0AAV9IJI3-F1
#
_cell.length_a   1.000
_cell.length_b   1.000
_cell.length_c   1.000
_cell.angle_alpha   90.00
_cell.angle_beta   90.00
_cell.angle_gamma   90.00
#
_symmetry.space_group_name_H-M   'P 1'
#
loop_
_entity.id
_entity.type
_entity.pdbx_description
1 polymer ?
#
loop_
_entity_poly.entity_id
_entity_poly.type
_entity_poly.pdbx_seq_one_letter_code
_entity_poly.pdbx_strand_id
1 'polypeptide(L)'
;MARKTCLALVTLVWCFVSPALAYDENMESALVPIVQCRQLLDSVEGYLNNANWDKARTNVNYCTRVLRLKTNMKNVTSLLSEDNLKDKAIEYTVDIDNAMTQLDASAYTPNFIPSDTGGITDQNQKYQMQAKNFYYRVIQELDAFLGLAPVEELKNAQDKASKLVPEVY
;
A
#
# COMPACT_ATOMS: atom_id res chain seq x y z
N MET A 1 -12.53 7.91 68.66
CA MET A 1 -11.11 8.33 68.75
C MET A 1 -10.26 7.30 68.00
N ALA A 2 -9.42 7.73 67.05
CA ALA A 2 -8.43 6.96 66.25
C ALA A 2 -8.96 5.90 65.24
N ARG A 3 -8.97 6.18 63.92
CA ARG A 3 -7.91 6.03 62.87
C ARG A 3 -7.71 4.57 62.40
N LYS A 4 -8.20 4.20 61.22
CA LYS A 4 -7.56 4.28 59.87
C LYS A 4 -6.35 3.36 59.72
N THR A 5 -6.47 2.33 58.86
CA THR A 5 -5.68 2.13 57.62
C THR A 5 -6.13 0.85 56.91
N CYS A 6 -6.92 0.99 55.85
CA CYS A 6 -7.03 -0.03 54.80
C CYS A 6 -6.26 0.54 53.61
N LEU A 7 -5.10 -0.04 53.30
CA LEU A 7 -4.31 0.30 52.12
C LEU A 7 -5.12 -0.13 50.89
N ALA A 8 -5.77 0.81 50.22
CA ALA A 8 -6.28 0.59 48.89
C ALA A 8 -5.11 0.72 47.90
N LEU A 9 -4.69 -0.41 47.33
CA LEU A 9 -3.87 -0.43 46.13
C LEU A 9 -4.65 0.29 45.02
N VAL A 10 -4.18 1.48 44.62
CA VAL A 10 -4.65 2.14 43.41
C VAL A 10 -3.79 1.61 42.26
N THR A 11 -4.26 0.55 41.63
CA THR A 11 -3.74 0.11 40.33
C THR A 11 -4.22 1.12 39.28
N LEU A 12 -3.37 2.10 38.98
CA LEU A 12 -3.50 2.97 37.83
C LEU A 12 -3.30 2.13 36.56
N VAL A 13 -4.38 1.53 36.06
CA VAL A 13 -4.43 0.99 34.70
C VAL A 13 -4.48 2.18 33.77
N TRP A 14 -3.32 2.55 33.24
CA TRP A 14 -3.21 3.41 32.07
C TRP A 14 -3.82 2.64 30.88
N CYS A 15 -5.12 2.84 30.65
CA CYS A 15 -5.70 2.54 29.35
C CYS A 15 -5.09 3.53 28.35
N PHE A 16 -3.94 3.17 27.76
CA PHE A 16 -3.56 3.65 26.45
C PHE A 16 -4.62 3.15 25.47
N VAL A 17 -5.72 3.89 25.35
CA VAL A 17 -6.56 3.80 24.17
C VAL A 17 -5.69 4.38 23.06
N SER A 18 -4.95 3.50 22.39
CA SER A 18 -4.45 3.82 21.07
C SER A 18 -5.64 4.31 20.27
N PRO A 19 -5.59 5.46 19.57
CA PRO A 19 -6.64 5.80 18.64
C PRO A 19 -6.55 4.76 17.54
N ALA A 20 -7.32 3.68 17.70
CA ALA A 20 -7.79 2.90 16.58
C ALA A 20 -8.53 3.92 15.73
N LEU A 21 -7.86 4.41 14.67
CA LEU A 21 -8.49 5.17 13.61
C LEU A 21 -9.77 4.41 13.28
N ALA A 22 -10.92 4.99 13.64
CA ALA A 22 -12.22 4.39 13.39
C ALA A 22 -12.27 4.14 11.88
N TYR A 23 -12.23 2.86 11.51
CA TYR A 23 -12.27 2.48 10.11
C TYR A 23 -13.69 2.76 9.64
N ASP A 24 -13.86 3.78 8.81
CA ASP A 24 -15.14 4.05 8.18
C ASP A 24 -15.38 2.92 7.16
N GLU A 25 -16.30 2.01 7.47
CA GLU A 25 -16.65 0.83 6.65
C GLU A 25 -17.42 1.21 5.37
N ASN A 26 -17.23 2.42 4.84
CA ASN A 26 -17.79 2.82 3.56
C ASN A 26 -16.80 2.58 2.42
N MET A 27 -17.34 2.18 1.26
CA MET A 27 -16.55 1.76 0.10
C MET A 27 -15.61 2.86 -0.38
N GLU A 28 -16.10 4.11 -0.40
CA GLU A 28 -15.32 5.28 -0.77
C GLU A 28 -14.04 5.45 0.09
N SER A 29 -14.16 5.33 1.42
CA SER A 29 -13.02 5.46 2.35
C SER A 29 -11.98 4.35 2.17
N ALA A 30 -12.41 3.16 1.75
CA ALA A 30 -11.52 2.09 1.36
C ALA A 30 -10.89 2.32 -0.02
N LEU A 31 -11.61 2.93 -0.96
CA LEU A 31 -11.12 3.22 -2.32
C LEU A 31 -10.09 4.35 -2.36
N VAL A 32 -10.27 5.42 -1.57
CA VAL A 32 -9.35 6.58 -1.54
C VAL A 32 -7.87 6.17 -1.43
N PRO A 33 -7.44 5.38 -0.43
CA PRO A 33 -6.04 4.97 -0.30
C PRO A 33 -5.57 4.06 -1.45
N ILE A 34 -6.46 3.28 -2.08
CA ILE A 34 -6.11 2.45 -3.24
C ILE A 34 -5.83 3.34 -4.46
N VAL A 35 -6.67 4.36 -4.69
CA VAL A 35 -6.45 5.36 -5.74
C VAL A 35 -5.16 6.14 -5.49
N GLN A 36 -4.88 6.54 -4.25
CA GLN A 36 -3.61 7.20 -3.91
C GLN A 36 -2.41 6.28 -4.18
N CYS A 37 -2.50 4.99 -3.87
CA CYS A 37 -1.44 4.04 -4.23
C CYS A 37 -1.22 4.02 -5.74
N ARG A 38 -2.30 3.94 -6.53
CA ARG A 38 -2.22 3.91 -7.99
C ARG A 38 -1.52 5.16 -8.56
N GLN A 39 -1.83 6.34 -8.04
CA GLN A 39 -1.19 7.61 -8.43
C GLN A 39 0.28 7.66 -8.00
N LEU A 40 0.60 7.21 -6.79
CA LEU A 40 1.97 7.20 -6.28
C LEU A 40 2.90 6.31 -7.10
N LEU A 41 2.36 5.23 -7.65
CA LEU A 41 3.12 4.29 -8.46
C LEU A 41 3.50 4.88 -9.83
N ASP A 42 2.86 5.94 -10.34
CA ASP A 42 3.18 6.55 -11.65
C ASP A 42 4.66 6.96 -11.79
N SER A 43 5.29 7.38 -10.68
CA SER A 43 6.69 7.79 -10.67
C SER A 43 7.69 6.63 -10.56
N VAL A 44 7.24 5.43 -10.20
CA VAL A 44 8.10 4.27 -9.91
C VAL A 44 8.86 3.83 -11.16
N GLU A 45 8.21 3.84 -12.33
CA GLU A 45 8.92 3.48 -13.57
C GLU A 45 10.09 4.42 -13.85
N GLY A 46 9.89 5.72 -13.65
CA GLY A 46 10.94 6.73 -13.79
C GLY A 46 12.09 6.49 -12.81
N TYR A 47 11.79 6.13 -11.56
CA TYR A 47 12.83 5.77 -10.59
C TYR A 47 13.59 4.51 -10.98
N LEU A 48 12.89 3.47 -11.43
CA LEU A 48 13.52 2.24 -11.91
C LEU A 48 14.42 2.51 -13.12
N ASN A 49 13.96 3.27 -14.11
CA ASN A 49 14.74 3.63 -15.30
C ASN A 49 16.04 4.38 -14.96
N ASN A 50 16.01 5.20 -13.92
CA ASN A 50 17.16 6.00 -13.46
C ASN A 50 17.98 5.32 -12.35
N ALA A 51 17.75 4.03 -12.06
CA ALA A 51 18.40 3.30 -10.97
C ALA A 51 18.26 3.96 -9.58
N ASN A 52 17.19 4.73 -9.37
CA ASN A 52 16.82 5.31 -8.08
C ASN A 52 16.05 4.29 -7.24
N TRP A 53 16.73 3.20 -6.88
CA TRP A 53 16.15 2.02 -6.22
C TRP A 53 15.40 2.37 -4.93
N ASP A 54 16.01 3.20 -4.07
CA ASP A 54 15.41 3.55 -2.79
C ASP A 54 14.12 4.36 -2.96
N LYS A 55 14.06 5.29 -3.94
CA LYS A 55 12.82 6.04 -4.22
C LYS A 55 11.71 5.13 -4.75
N ALA A 56 12.04 4.20 -5.64
CA ALA A 56 11.08 3.19 -6.10
C ALA A 56 10.50 2.40 -4.91
N ARG A 57 11.37 1.96 -3.99
CA ARG A 57 10.97 1.24 -2.79
C ARG A 57 10.18 2.09 -1.80
N THR A 58 10.50 3.37 -1.64
CA THR A 58 9.75 4.25 -0.75
C THR A 58 8.28 4.30 -1.16
N ASN A 59 7.98 4.46 -2.45
CA ASN A 59 6.59 4.49 -2.93
C ASN A 59 5.88 3.13 -2.74
N VAL A 60 6.56 2.02 -3.06
CA VAL A 60 6.00 0.67 -2.89
C VAL A 60 5.72 0.36 -1.41
N ASN A 61 6.64 0.73 -0.52
CA ASN A 61 6.47 0.56 0.92
C ASN A 61 5.42 1.51 1.50
N TYR A 62 5.30 2.74 0.98
CA TYR A 62 4.25 3.66 1.38
C TYR A 62 2.87 3.07 1.05
N CYS A 63 2.69 2.51 -0.15
CA CYS A 63 1.45 1.86 -0.56
C CYS A 63 1.11 0.64 0.33
N THR A 64 2.08 -0.26 0.53
CA THR A 64 1.85 -1.51 1.26
C THR A 64 1.74 -1.34 2.76
N ARG A 65 2.52 -0.42 3.36
CA ARG A 65 2.64 -0.28 4.82
C ARG A 65 1.86 0.91 5.38
N VAL A 66 1.90 2.06 4.70
CA VAL A 66 1.28 3.31 5.21
C VAL A 66 -0.17 3.41 4.75
N LEU A 67 -0.42 3.30 3.45
CA LEU A 67 -1.77 3.31 2.88
C LEU A 67 -2.48 1.94 3.00
N ARG A 68 -1.78 0.92 3.54
CA ARG A 68 -2.31 -0.41 3.85
C ARG A 68 -3.11 -1.01 2.67
N LEU A 69 -2.56 -0.93 1.46
CA LEU A 69 -3.21 -1.30 0.20
C LEU A 69 -4.02 -2.61 0.30
N LYS A 70 -3.41 -3.69 0.79
CA LYS A 70 -4.07 -5.00 0.95
C LYS A 70 -5.28 -4.95 1.88
N THR A 71 -5.20 -4.22 2.99
CA THR A 71 -6.33 -4.07 3.92
C THR A 71 -7.50 -3.37 3.21
N ASN A 72 -7.22 -2.28 2.52
CA ASN A 72 -8.25 -1.53 1.84
C ASN A 72 -8.89 -2.31 0.67
N MET A 73 -8.10 -3.05 -0.11
CA MET A 73 -8.64 -3.94 -1.14
C MET A 73 -9.58 -5.00 -0.54
N LYS A 74 -9.21 -5.64 0.57
CA LYS A 74 -10.10 -6.59 1.27
C LYS A 74 -11.41 -5.97 1.72
N ASN A 75 -11.37 -4.72 2.15
CA ASN A 75 -12.57 -4.02 2.62
C ASN A 75 -13.48 -3.66 1.44
N VAL A 76 -12.94 -3.15 0.33
CA VAL A 76 -13.69 -2.99 -0.92
C VAL A 76 -14.32 -4.32 -1.34
N THR A 77 -13.55 -5.41 -1.37
CA THR A 77 -14.05 -6.76 -1.68
C THR A 77 -15.23 -7.16 -0.82
N SER A 78 -15.18 -6.91 0.51
CA SER A 78 -16.28 -7.27 1.42
C SER A 78 -17.56 -6.47 1.19
N LEU A 79 -17.44 -5.30 0.57
CA LEU A 79 -18.55 -4.37 0.31
C LEU A 79 -19.15 -4.53 -1.10
N LEU A 80 -18.56 -5.35 -1.96
CA LEU A 80 -19.13 -5.68 -3.27
C LEU A 80 -20.42 -6.49 -3.11
N SER A 81 -21.43 -6.21 -3.92
CA SER A 81 -22.74 -6.84 -3.83
C SER A 81 -22.81 -8.21 -4.52
N GLU A 82 -22.04 -8.42 -5.58
CA GLU A 82 -22.10 -9.65 -6.39
C GLU A 82 -20.92 -10.59 -6.09
N ASP A 83 -21.19 -11.88 -5.89
CA ASP A 83 -20.17 -12.85 -5.50
C ASP A 83 -19.11 -13.10 -6.58
N ASN A 84 -19.49 -13.04 -7.87
CA ASN A 84 -18.55 -13.08 -8.99
C ASN A 84 -17.54 -11.91 -8.98
N LEU A 85 -17.96 -10.71 -8.54
CA LEU A 85 -17.08 -9.56 -8.39
C LEU A 85 -16.19 -9.72 -7.17
N LYS A 86 -16.69 -10.30 -6.07
CA LYS A 86 -15.88 -10.63 -4.89
C LYS A 86 -14.78 -11.62 -5.24
N ASP A 87 -15.09 -12.69 -5.96
CA ASP A 87 -14.10 -13.70 -6.36
C ASP A 87 -12.98 -13.08 -7.18
N LYS A 88 -13.32 -12.26 -8.19
CA LYS A 88 -12.32 -11.49 -8.97
C LYS A 88 -11.52 -10.53 -8.10
N ALA A 89 -12.18 -9.81 -7.19
CA ALA A 89 -11.51 -8.88 -6.30
C ALA A 89 -10.53 -9.59 -5.34
N ILE A 90 -10.85 -10.81 -4.90
CA ILE A 90 -9.94 -11.66 -4.11
C ILE A 90 -8.72 -12.05 -4.95
N GLU A 91 -8.92 -12.51 -6.19
CA GLU A 91 -7.85 -12.87 -7.11
C GLU A 91 -6.89 -11.69 -7.34
N TYR A 92 -7.42 -10.53 -7.73
CA TYR A 92 -6.64 -9.31 -7.90
C TYR A 92 -5.92 -8.88 -6.62
N THR A 93 -6.58 -8.97 -5.46
CA THR A 93 -5.96 -8.64 -4.16
C THR A 93 -4.71 -9.49 -3.91
N VAL A 94 -4.79 -10.79 -4.19
CA VAL A 94 -3.67 -11.73 -4.01
C VAL A 94 -2.56 -11.45 -5.02
N ASP A 95 -2.92 -11.23 -6.28
CA ASP A 95 -1.96 -10.98 -7.35
C ASP A 95 -1.21 -9.66 -7.19
N ILE A 96 -1.92 -8.59 -6.79
CA ILE A 96 -1.32 -7.29 -6.47
C ILE A 96 -0.39 -7.42 -5.27
N ASP A 97 -0.79 -8.10 -4.19
CA ASP A 97 0.04 -8.24 -2.98
C ASP A 97 1.34 -9.01 -3.28
N ASN A 98 1.23 -10.08 -4.05
CA ASN A 98 2.38 -10.84 -4.53
C ASN A 98 3.28 -9.99 -5.43
N ALA A 99 2.72 -9.29 -6.41
CA ALA A 99 3.47 -8.48 -7.36
C ALA A 99 4.16 -7.29 -6.67
N MET A 100 3.51 -6.63 -5.70
CA MET A 100 4.10 -5.57 -4.88
C MET A 100 5.28 -6.08 -4.04
N THR A 101 5.16 -7.28 -3.47
CA THR A 101 6.26 -7.92 -2.73
C THR A 101 7.46 -8.20 -3.63
N GLN A 102 7.21 -8.75 -4.82
CA GLN A 102 8.27 -9.03 -5.80
C GLN A 102 8.88 -7.75 -6.39
N LEU A 103 8.07 -6.70 -6.57
CA LEU A 103 8.55 -5.38 -6.98
C LEU A 103 9.50 -4.78 -5.94
N ASP A 104 9.14 -4.75 -4.64
CA ASP A 104 10.04 -4.26 -3.57
C ASP A 104 11.33 -5.07 -3.53
N ALA A 105 11.23 -6.40 -3.56
CA ALA A 105 12.40 -7.28 -3.52
C ALA A 105 13.33 -7.08 -4.72
N SER A 106 12.76 -6.96 -5.93
CA SER A 106 13.52 -6.72 -7.17
C SER A 106 14.16 -5.33 -7.17
N ALA A 107 13.48 -4.31 -6.63
CA ALA A 107 14.04 -2.98 -6.47
C ALA A 107 15.08 -2.90 -5.35
N TYR A 108 15.01 -3.77 -4.33
CA TYR A 108 15.95 -3.79 -3.21
C TYR A 108 17.27 -4.48 -3.52
N THR A 109 17.21 -5.58 -4.27
CA THR A 109 18.38 -6.43 -4.54
C THR A 109 19.56 -5.68 -5.19
N PRO A 110 19.36 -4.73 -6.13
CA PRO A 110 20.42 -3.90 -6.70
C PRO A 110 21.36 -3.25 -5.68
N ASN A 111 20.87 -2.87 -4.49
CA ASN A 111 21.66 -2.20 -3.46
C ASN A 111 22.76 -3.10 -2.84
N PHE A 112 22.70 -4.42 -3.06
CA PHE A 112 23.64 -5.40 -2.51
C PHE A 112 24.60 -5.96 -3.54
N ILE A 113 24.47 -5.54 -4.81
CA ILE A 113 25.36 -6.00 -5.87
C ILE A 113 26.63 -5.14 -5.81
N PRO A 114 27.81 -5.74 -5.60
CA PRO A 114 29.07 -5.00 -5.64
C PRO A 114 29.25 -4.36 -7.01
N SER A 115 29.53 -3.06 -7.06
CA SER A 115 29.93 -2.38 -8.29
C SER A 115 31.42 -2.06 -8.21
N ASP A 116 32.22 -2.78 -8.97
CA ASP A 116 33.68 -2.59 -8.98
C ASP A 116 34.09 -1.27 -9.69
N THR A 117 33.16 -0.64 -10.43
CA THR A 117 33.44 0.50 -11.32
C THR A 117 32.44 1.68 -11.20
N GLY A 118 31.58 1.70 -10.19
CA GLY A 118 30.71 2.85 -9.89
C GLY A 118 29.54 3.09 -10.87
N GLY A 119 29.05 2.03 -11.51
CA GLY A 119 27.94 2.10 -12.47
C GLY A 119 26.94 0.93 -12.35
N ILE A 120 25.87 0.99 -13.15
CA ILE A 120 24.86 -0.06 -13.23
C ILE A 120 25.48 -1.30 -13.92
N THR A 121 25.60 -2.40 -13.18
CA THR A 121 26.08 -3.68 -13.72
C THR A 121 24.98 -4.41 -14.51
N ASP A 122 25.35 -5.41 -15.32
CA ASP A 122 24.40 -6.30 -16.00
C ASP A 122 23.43 -6.97 -15.01
N GLN A 123 23.92 -7.28 -13.80
CA GLN A 123 23.07 -7.87 -12.77
C GLN A 123 22.08 -6.85 -12.20
N ASN A 124 22.46 -5.57 -12.05
CA ASN A 124 21.52 -4.50 -11.73
C ASN A 124 20.44 -4.37 -12.83
N GLN A 125 20.83 -4.43 -14.11
CA GLN A 125 19.88 -4.35 -15.23
C GLN A 125 18.88 -5.52 -15.24
N LYS A 126 19.33 -6.73 -14.89
CA LYS A 126 18.42 -7.89 -14.73
C LYS A 126 17.33 -7.60 -13.70
N TYR A 127 17.70 -7.09 -12.53
CA TYR A 127 16.74 -6.77 -11.47
C TYR A 127 15.88 -5.55 -11.82
N GLN A 128 16.43 -4.57 -12.54
CA GLN A 128 15.67 -3.45 -13.11
C GLN A 128 14.54 -3.95 -14.01
N MET A 129 14.84 -4.87 -14.94
CA MET A 129 13.86 -5.46 -15.84
C MET A 129 12.81 -6.27 -15.07
N GLN A 130 13.21 -7.07 -14.08
CA GLN A 130 12.27 -7.80 -13.22
C GLN A 130 11.34 -6.85 -12.46
N ALA A 131 11.89 -5.80 -11.83
CA ALA A 131 11.12 -4.79 -11.14
C ALA A 131 10.12 -4.11 -12.09
N LYS A 132 10.53 -3.73 -13.31
CA LYS A 132 9.64 -3.15 -14.31
C LYS A 132 8.48 -4.07 -14.68
N ASN A 133 8.76 -5.37 -14.87
CA ASN A 133 7.70 -6.35 -15.17
C ASN A 133 6.67 -6.46 -14.04
N PHE A 134 7.12 -6.49 -12.78
CA PHE A 134 6.21 -6.50 -11.64
C PHE A 134 5.46 -5.17 -11.49
N TYR A 135 6.12 -4.05 -11.75
CA TYR A 135 5.48 -2.73 -11.78
C TYR A 135 4.32 -2.69 -12.78
N TYR A 136 4.53 -3.07 -14.05
CA TYR A 136 3.45 -3.04 -15.04
C TYR A 136 2.31 -3.98 -14.66
N ARG A 137 2.61 -5.16 -14.11
CA ARG A 137 1.58 -6.06 -13.59
C ARG A 137 0.78 -5.39 -12.47
N VAL A 138 1.44 -4.79 -11.47
CA VAL A 138 0.74 -4.08 -10.38
C VAL A 138 -0.19 -3.01 -10.94
N ILE A 139 0.29 -2.18 -11.88
CA ILE A 139 -0.51 -1.11 -12.48
C ILE A 139 -1.75 -1.68 -13.17
N GLN A 140 -1.57 -2.69 -14.02
CA GLN A 140 -2.66 -3.32 -14.76
C GLN A 140 -3.70 -3.93 -13.81
N GLU A 141 -3.26 -4.68 -12.80
CA GLU A 141 -4.16 -5.35 -11.86
C GLU A 141 -4.85 -4.34 -10.93
N LEU A 142 -4.18 -3.26 -10.52
CA LEU A 142 -4.82 -2.18 -9.74
C LEU A 142 -5.91 -1.48 -10.55
N ASP A 143 -5.65 -1.17 -11.82
CA ASP A 143 -6.64 -0.55 -12.70
C ASP A 143 -7.84 -1.50 -12.91
N ALA A 144 -7.59 -2.80 -13.05
CA ALA A 144 -8.64 -3.81 -13.15
C ALA A 144 -9.45 -3.95 -11.85
N PHE A 145 -8.78 -3.96 -10.68
CA PHE A 145 -9.42 -4.00 -9.37
C PHE A 145 -10.32 -2.78 -9.14
N LEU A 146 -9.81 -1.58 -9.43
CA LEU A 146 -10.58 -0.34 -9.31
C LEU A 146 -11.81 -0.35 -10.23
N GLY A 147 -11.70 -0.97 -11.42
CA GLY A 147 -12.80 -1.17 -12.35
C GLY A 147 -13.93 -2.08 -11.85
N LEU A 148 -13.74 -2.81 -10.74
CA LEU A 148 -14.81 -3.59 -10.09
C LEU A 148 -15.74 -2.73 -9.23
N ALA A 149 -15.29 -1.53 -8.83
CA ALA A 149 -16.08 -0.66 -7.97
C ALA A 149 -17.23 0.02 -8.75
N PRO A 150 -18.36 0.33 -8.10
CA PRO A 150 -19.39 1.19 -8.66
C PRO A 150 -18.79 2.53 -9.12
N VAL A 151 -19.20 2.98 -10.31
CA VAL A 151 -18.61 4.15 -10.98
C VAL A 151 -18.65 5.41 -10.11
N GLU A 152 -19.77 5.67 -9.42
CA GLU A 152 -19.92 6.85 -8.57
C GLU A 152 -19.01 6.82 -7.34
N GLU A 153 -18.86 5.64 -6.69
CA GLU A 153 -17.96 5.46 -5.54
C GLU A 153 -16.50 5.66 -5.95
N LEU A 154 -16.11 5.09 -7.10
CA LEU A 154 -14.76 5.26 -7.63
C LEU A 154 -14.46 6.73 -7.97
N LYS A 155 -15.41 7.42 -8.62
CA LYS A 155 -15.25 8.84 -8.96
C LYS A 155 -15.10 9.70 -7.70
N ASN A 156 -15.92 9.48 -6.68
CA ASN A 156 -15.82 10.20 -5.42
C ASN A 156 -14.48 9.96 -4.73
N ALA A 157 -13.98 8.72 -4.74
CA ALA A 157 -12.68 8.38 -4.22
C ALA A 157 -11.54 9.05 -5.00
N GLN A 158 -11.63 9.11 -6.33
CA GLN A 158 -10.67 9.84 -7.18
C GLN A 158 -10.64 11.34 -6.89
N ASP A 159 -11.82 11.96 -6.77
CA ASP A 159 -11.94 13.38 -6.43
C ASP A 159 -11.35 13.69 -5.06
N LYS A 160 -11.52 12.80 -4.07
CA LYS A 160 -10.91 12.95 -2.74
C LYS A 160 -9.40 12.72 -2.78
N ALA A 161 -8.93 11.67 -3.45
CA ALA A 161 -7.50 11.36 -3.57
C ALA A 161 -6.72 12.52 -4.22
N SER A 162 -7.27 13.17 -5.25
CA SER A 162 -6.64 14.30 -5.94
C SER A 162 -6.35 15.52 -5.04
N LYS A 163 -7.14 15.70 -3.98
CA LYS A 163 -6.99 16.80 -3.00
C LYS A 163 -5.97 16.47 -1.91
N LEU A 164 -5.70 15.18 -1.72
CA LEU A 164 -4.74 14.64 -0.78
C LEU A 164 -3.45 14.37 -1.53
N VAL A 165 -2.80 15.43 -2.03
CA VAL A 165 -1.56 15.33 -2.81
C VAL A 165 -0.56 14.47 -2.04
N PRO A 166 -0.18 13.29 -2.54
CA PRO A 166 0.78 12.47 -1.85
C PRO A 166 2.18 12.94 -2.27
N GLU A 167 2.69 13.99 -1.61
CA GLU A 167 4.11 14.32 -1.67
C GLU A 167 4.89 13.24 -0.91
N VAL A 168 5.48 12.30 -1.64
CA VAL A 168 6.42 11.33 -1.07
C VAL A 168 7.83 11.87 -1.29
N TYR A 169 8.43 12.35 -0.20
CA TYR A 169 9.76 12.98 -0.13
C TYR A 169 10.91 11.98 -0.37
#